data_AF-A0A1Z4JFD2-F1
#
_entry.id   AF-A0A1Z4JFD2-F1
#
_cell.length_a   1.000
_cell.length_b   1.000
_cell.length_c   1.000
_cell.angle_alpha   90.00
_cell.angle_beta   90.00
_cell.angle_gamma   90.00
#
_symmetry.space_group_name_H-M   'P 1'
#
loop_
_entity.id
_entity.type
_entity.pdbx_description
1 polymer ?
#
loop_
_entity_poly.entity_id
_entity_poly.type
_entity_poly.pdbx_seq_one_letter_code
_entity_poly.pdbx_strand_id
1 'polypeptide(L)'
;MRELPKALQTEGTSPQVDKSIALSRLLPPPDRSRARVLFWLKGQVPETRIRHILRVEQFAIELAQRHHLDREKAAQAALMHDLAKFFKPKRLLSMAIAEGLEIDPIEEMNPHLLHADAGAIVARDEFGVTDSEVLNAIRHHTLGSPEMSLLGCVVYLADGLEPGRGATPELEELRDLSRQDLIQATWRVADASLRHLIQAGHLIHPRTVQTRNAFLQRFKQTVVKDPIAKIQLVKGIQT
;
A
#
# COMPACT_ATOMS: atom_id res chain seq x y z
N MET A 1 -58.58 35.94 -34.83
CA MET A 1 -57.27 35.47 -34.33
C MET A 1 -57.18 35.85 -32.87
N ARG A 2 -57.06 34.83 -32.00
CA ARG A 2 -56.91 34.95 -30.55
C ARG A 2 -55.59 35.66 -30.25
N GLU A 3 -55.51 36.46 -29.19
CA GLU A 3 -54.49 36.37 -28.13
C GLU A 3 -54.73 37.41 -27.01
N LEU A 4 -54.77 36.89 -25.78
CA LEU A 4 -54.33 37.44 -24.50
C LEU A 4 -53.83 36.19 -23.73
N PRO A 5 -52.90 36.20 -22.75
CA PRO A 5 -52.69 37.29 -21.76
C PRO A 5 -51.28 37.43 -21.09
N LYS A 6 -51.22 38.41 -20.16
CA LYS A 6 -50.46 38.46 -18.87
C LYS A 6 -48.93 38.55 -18.87
N ALA A 7 -48.45 39.76 -18.57
CA ALA A 7 -47.15 40.01 -17.96
C ALA A 7 -47.17 39.56 -16.48
N LEU A 8 -46.22 38.70 -16.12
CA LEU A 8 -45.91 38.24 -14.76
C LEU A 8 -44.58 38.88 -14.32
N GLN A 9 -44.69 39.64 -13.23
CA GLN A 9 -43.75 39.75 -12.10
C GLN A 9 -42.27 39.40 -12.35
N THR A 10 -41.41 40.42 -12.24
CA THR A 10 -39.97 40.28 -12.00
C THR A 10 -39.72 40.31 -10.49
N GLU A 11 -39.44 39.15 -9.88
CA GLU A 11 -38.75 39.09 -8.59
C GLU A 11 -37.26 38.82 -8.85
N GLY A 12 -36.42 39.76 -8.39
CA GLY A 12 -34.98 39.63 -8.41
C GLY A 12 -34.50 38.60 -7.39
N THR A 13 -33.88 37.54 -7.88
CA THR A 13 -33.22 36.52 -7.07
C THR A 13 -31.89 37.04 -6.54
N SER A 14 -31.82 37.18 -5.22
CA SER A 14 -30.58 37.40 -4.47
C SER A 14 -29.67 36.17 -4.61
N PRO A 15 -28.34 36.32 -4.81
CA PRO A 15 -27.45 35.18 -4.99
C PRO A 15 -27.31 34.42 -3.66
N GLN A 16 -27.94 33.24 -3.57
CA GLN A 16 -27.67 32.29 -2.52
C GLN A 16 -26.25 31.75 -2.71
N VAL A 17 -25.31 32.28 -1.91
CA VAL A 17 -23.98 31.70 -1.76
C VAL A 17 -24.15 30.30 -1.18
N ASP A 18 -23.72 29.30 -1.94
CA ASP A 18 -23.75 27.89 -1.56
C ASP A 18 -22.97 27.67 -0.25
N LYS A 19 -23.71 27.53 0.85
CA LYS A 19 -23.17 27.32 2.20
C LYS A 19 -22.38 26.01 2.32
N SER A 20 -22.51 25.07 1.37
CA SER A 20 -21.76 23.81 1.38
C SER A 20 -20.27 24.03 1.05
N ILE A 21 -19.94 25.02 0.22
CA ILE A 21 -18.56 25.35 -0.17
C ILE A 21 -17.81 26.08 0.97
N ALA A 22 -18.54 26.75 1.86
CA ALA A 22 -17.96 27.49 2.98
C ALA A 22 -17.57 26.59 4.17
N LEU A 23 -18.25 25.45 4.39
CA LEU A 23 -18.00 24.58 5.54
C LEU A 23 -16.73 23.73 5.43
N SER A 24 -16.32 23.33 4.22
CA SER A 24 -15.11 22.53 4.00
C SER A 24 -13.81 23.27 4.32
N ARG A 25 -13.85 24.60 4.46
CA ARG A 25 -12.71 25.46 4.82
C ARG A 25 -12.54 25.68 6.33
N LEU A 26 -13.46 25.17 7.17
CA LEU A 26 -13.45 25.37 8.62
C LEU A 26 -12.93 24.17 9.42
N LEU A 27 -12.76 23.01 8.79
CA LEU A 27 -12.20 21.85 9.47
C LEU A 27 -10.67 21.99 9.52
N PRO A 28 -10.04 21.83 10.71
CA PRO A 28 -8.60 21.75 10.77
C PRO A 28 -8.12 20.63 9.84
N PRO A 29 -6.94 20.76 9.22
CA PRO A 29 -6.41 19.71 8.36
C PRO A 29 -6.38 18.40 9.15
N PRO A 30 -6.69 17.26 8.52
CA PRO A 30 -6.69 15.97 9.20
C PRO A 30 -5.35 15.76 9.94
N ASP A 31 -5.43 15.49 11.24
CA ASP A 31 -4.24 15.17 12.04
C ASP A 31 -3.73 13.76 11.68
N ARG A 32 -2.61 13.72 10.96
CA ARG A 32 -1.90 12.48 10.60
C ARG A 32 -0.72 12.16 11.51
N SER A 33 -0.68 12.76 12.69
CA SER A 33 0.35 12.45 13.69
C SER A 33 0.35 10.96 14.01
N ARG A 34 1.55 10.39 14.22
CA ARG A 34 1.71 8.99 14.63
C ARG A 34 0.82 8.61 15.82
N ALA A 35 0.68 9.52 16.79
CA ALA A 35 -0.18 9.32 17.96
C ALA A 35 -1.67 9.16 17.58
N ARG A 36 -2.18 10.01 16.68
CA ARG A 36 -3.56 9.94 16.20
C ARG A 36 -3.84 8.66 15.42
N VAL A 37 -2.91 8.25 14.54
CA VAL A 37 -3.03 6.99 13.78
C VAL A 37 -3.07 5.78 14.71
N LEU A 38 -2.15 5.71 15.69
CA LEU A 38 -2.13 4.63 16.66
C LEU A 38 -3.38 4.58 17.54
N PHE A 39 -3.90 5.74 17.95
CA PHE A 39 -5.15 5.81 18.69
C PHE A 39 -6.32 5.25 17.87
N TRP A 40 -6.40 5.62 16.58
CA TRP A 40 -7.44 5.09 15.68
C TRP A 40 -7.28 3.58 15.49
N LEU A 41 -6.07 3.09 15.21
CA LEU A 41 -5.79 1.66 15.01
C LEU A 41 -6.20 0.81 16.22
N LYS A 42 -5.99 1.28 17.45
CA LYS A 42 -6.41 0.56 18.68
C LYS A 42 -7.91 0.27 18.73
N GLY A 43 -8.74 1.05 18.04
CA GLY A 43 -10.18 0.81 17.93
C GLY A 43 -10.59 -0.06 16.72
N GLN A 44 -9.65 -0.40 15.83
CA GLN A 44 -9.94 -1.02 14.53
C GLN A 44 -9.30 -2.39 14.35
N VAL A 45 -8.17 -2.65 15.02
CA VAL A 45 -7.41 -3.90 14.90
C VAL A 45 -7.04 -4.45 16.28
N PRO A 46 -6.87 -5.78 16.43
CA PRO A 46 -6.42 -6.37 17.69
C PRO A 46 -4.99 -5.97 18.04
N GLU A 47 -4.63 -6.07 19.31
CA GLU A 47 -3.30 -5.72 19.82
C GLU A 47 -2.17 -6.48 19.12
N THR A 48 -2.41 -7.73 18.70
CA THR A 48 -1.44 -8.51 17.90
C THR A 48 -1.10 -7.83 16.58
N ARG A 49 -2.08 -7.20 15.94
CA ARG A 49 -1.91 -6.44 14.69
C ARG A 49 -1.23 -5.10 14.95
N ILE A 50 -1.51 -4.42 16.06
CA ILE A 50 -0.76 -3.22 16.45
C ILE A 50 0.74 -3.53 16.57
N ARG A 51 1.09 -4.62 17.28
CA ARG A 51 2.49 -5.03 17.39
C ARG A 51 3.13 -5.37 16.05
N HIS A 52 2.38 -5.99 15.13
CA HIS A 52 2.81 -6.20 13.74
C HIS A 52 3.14 -4.88 13.07
N ILE A 53 2.18 -3.95 13.01
CA ILE A 53 2.34 -2.64 12.38
C ILE A 53 3.55 -1.88 12.94
N LEU A 54 3.76 -1.90 14.26
CA LEU A 54 4.92 -1.25 14.88
C LEU A 54 6.26 -1.87 14.45
N ARG A 55 6.32 -3.19 14.25
CA ARG A 55 7.53 -3.86 13.75
C ARG A 55 7.74 -3.59 12.27
N VAL A 56 6.67 -3.53 11.47
CA VAL A 56 6.73 -3.10 10.06
C VAL A 56 7.23 -1.66 9.95
N GLU A 57 6.70 -0.74 10.75
CA GLU A 57 7.16 0.66 10.83
C GLU A 57 8.66 0.72 11.15
N GLN A 58 9.10 0.03 12.20
CA GLN A 58 10.51 0.02 12.61
C GLN A 58 11.42 -0.55 11.53
N PHE A 59 11.02 -1.64 10.88
CA PHE A 59 11.84 -2.28 9.85
C PHE A 59 11.84 -1.49 8.54
N ALA A 60 10.72 -0.86 8.17
CA ALA A 60 10.65 0.06 7.02
C ALA A 60 11.56 1.28 7.21
N ILE A 61 11.61 1.85 8.42
CA ILE A 61 12.54 2.94 8.78
C ILE A 61 13.99 2.48 8.58
N GLU A 62 14.35 1.28 9.06
CA GLU A 62 15.70 0.72 8.90
C GLU A 62 16.06 0.61 7.41
N LEU A 63 15.20 -0.02 6.61
CA LEU A 63 15.43 -0.20 5.17
C LEU A 63 15.54 1.14 4.45
N ALA A 64 14.66 2.10 4.75
CA ALA A 64 14.71 3.43 4.15
C ALA A 64 16.05 4.14 4.45
N GLN A 65 16.54 4.05 5.68
CA GLN A 65 17.84 4.63 6.05
C GLN A 65 19.00 3.97 5.30
N ARG A 66 19.01 2.63 5.20
CA ARG A 66 20.05 1.89 4.48
C ARG A 66 20.10 2.21 3.00
N HIS A 67 18.93 2.41 2.39
CA HIS A 67 18.79 2.70 0.96
C HIS A 67 18.71 4.20 0.64
N HIS A 68 19.01 5.07 1.61
CA HIS A 68 19.01 6.53 1.45
C HIS A 68 17.67 7.10 0.95
N LEU A 69 16.56 6.53 1.41
CA LEU A 69 15.19 6.96 1.12
C LEU A 69 14.65 7.85 2.25
N ASP A 70 13.53 8.54 1.98
CA ASP A 70 12.84 9.35 2.97
C ASP A 70 12.27 8.46 4.10
N ARG A 71 12.89 8.58 5.27
CA ARG A 71 12.51 7.85 6.49
C ARG A 71 11.09 8.18 6.94
N GLU A 72 10.65 9.43 6.85
CA GLU A 72 9.35 9.86 7.36
C GLU A 72 8.22 9.31 6.48
N LYS A 73 8.43 9.30 5.16
CA LYS A 73 7.49 8.63 4.24
C LYS A 73 7.42 7.12 4.50
N ALA A 74 8.56 6.46 4.72
CA ALA A 74 8.59 5.04 5.04
C ALA A 74 7.87 4.71 6.35
N ALA A 75 8.11 5.49 7.39
CA ALA A 75 7.41 5.36 8.67
C ALA A 75 5.89 5.55 8.50
N GLN A 76 5.48 6.61 7.81
CA GLN A 76 4.07 6.92 7.60
C GLN A 76 3.35 5.82 6.81
N ALA A 77 3.90 5.39 5.67
CA ALA A 77 3.31 4.34 4.85
C ALA A 77 3.23 3.01 5.61
N ALA A 78 4.31 2.63 6.31
CA ALA A 78 4.36 1.39 7.09
C ALA A 78 3.42 1.40 8.30
N LEU A 79 3.25 2.53 8.99
CA LEU A 79 2.28 2.65 10.08
C LEU A 79 0.84 2.49 9.59
N MET A 80 0.57 2.90 8.35
CA MET A 80 -0.77 2.96 7.76
C MET A 80 -1.11 1.78 6.83
N HIS A 81 -0.17 0.86 6.55
CA HIS A 81 -0.36 -0.18 5.52
C HIS A 81 -1.60 -1.07 5.76
N ASP A 82 -1.88 -1.38 7.03
CA ASP A 82 -2.91 -2.32 7.47
C ASP A 82 -4.15 -1.62 8.05
N LEU A 83 -4.39 -0.33 7.75
CA LEU A 83 -5.53 0.46 8.29
C LEU A 83 -6.88 -0.23 8.08
N ALA A 84 -7.08 -0.87 6.93
CA ALA A 84 -8.34 -1.55 6.59
C ALA A 84 -8.29 -3.08 6.83
N LYS A 85 -7.23 -3.60 7.46
CA LYS A 85 -6.98 -5.05 7.59
C LYS A 85 -8.11 -5.84 8.23
N PHE A 86 -8.88 -5.23 9.12
CA PHE A 86 -9.98 -5.89 9.84
C PHE A 86 -11.37 -5.43 9.39
N PHE A 87 -11.45 -4.71 8.28
CA PHE A 87 -12.74 -4.35 7.70
C PHE A 87 -13.44 -5.59 7.16
N LYS A 88 -14.77 -5.62 7.29
CA LYS A 88 -15.58 -6.73 6.77
C LYS A 88 -15.47 -6.78 5.24
N PRO A 89 -15.49 -7.98 4.61
CA PRO A 89 -15.43 -8.13 3.16
C PRO A 89 -16.39 -7.23 2.38
N LYS A 90 -17.65 -7.13 2.81
CA LYS A 90 -18.66 -6.25 2.19
C LYS A 90 -18.23 -4.78 2.20
N ARG A 91 -17.61 -4.31 3.29
CA ARG A 91 -17.12 -2.93 3.39
C ARG A 91 -15.96 -2.70 2.42
N LEU A 92 -15.02 -3.65 2.33
CA LEU A 92 -13.89 -3.56 1.41
C LEU A 92 -14.35 -3.46 -0.05
N LEU A 93 -15.27 -4.33 -0.47
CA LEU A 93 -15.87 -4.26 -1.81
C LEU A 93 -16.61 -2.94 -2.05
N SER A 94 -17.44 -2.50 -1.10
CA SER A 94 -18.16 -1.22 -1.25
C SER A 94 -17.21 -0.03 -1.36
N MET A 95 -16.09 -0.02 -0.62
CA MET A 95 -15.08 1.03 -0.74
C MET A 95 -14.39 0.98 -2.10
N ALA A 96 -13.99 -0.21 -2.56
CA ALA A 96 -13.37 -0.38 -3.88
C ALA A 96 -14.29 0.07 -5.03
N ILE A 97 -15.58 -0.31 -5.00
CA ILE A 97 -16.58 0.09 -5.99
C ILE A 97 -16.80 1.62 -5.97
N ALA A 98 -16.93 2.21 -4.77
CA ALA A 98 -17.15 3.65 -4.64
C ALA A 98 -15.96 4.48 -5.15
N GLU A 99 -14.75 3.93 -5.02
CA GLU A 99 -13.51 4.52 -5.54
C GLU A 99 -13.32 4.26 -7.05
N GLY A 100 -14.19 3.46 -7.68
CA GLY A 100 -14.10 3.11 -9.09
C GLY A 100 -12.95 2.16 -9.42
N LEU A 101 -12.52 1.34 -8.45
CA LEU A 101 -11.50 0.32 -8.69
C LEU A 101 -12.06 -0.82 -9.53
N GLU A 102 -11.25 -1.30 -10.47
CA GLU A 102 -11.50 -2.59 -11.12
C GLU A 102 -11.22 -3.70 -10.11
N ILE A 103 -12.21 -4.57 -9.90
CA ILE A 103 -12.13 -5.69 -8.97
C ILE A 103 -11.95 -6.97 -9.77
N ASP A 104 -10.83 -7.64 -9.57
CA ASP A 104 -10.53 -8.92 -10.21
C ASP A 104 -11.40 -10.05 -9.61
N PRO A 105 -11.77 -11.11 -10.37
CA PRO A 105 -12.54 -12.23 -9.83
C PRO A 105 -11.93 -12.87 -8.58
N ILE A 106 -10.61 -12.88 -8.43
CA ILE A 106 -9.93 -13.38 -7.23
C ILE A 106 -10.13 -12.42 -6.05
N GLU A 107 -10.17 -11.11 -6.29
CA GLU A 107 -10.50 -10.11 -5.27
C GLU A 107 -11.99 -10.18 -4.89
N GLU A 108 -12.89 -10.49 -5.83
CA GLU A 108 -14.31 -10.77 -5.50
C GLU A 108 -14.46 -12.01 -4.62
N MET A 109 -13.75 -13.10 -4.95
CA MET A 109 -13.75 -14.35 -4.18
C MET A 109 -13.04 -14.21 -2.83
N ASN A 110 -12.02 -13.35 -2.76
CA ASN A 110 -11.27 -13.05 -1.54
C ASN A 110 -11.14 -11.54 -1.32
N PRO A 111 -12.21 -10.86 -0.86
CA PRO A 111 -12.22 -9.41 -0.68
C PRO A 111 -11.20 -8.90 0.33
N HIS A 112 -10.64 -9.77 1.15
CA HIS A 112 -9.60 -9.40 2.08
C HIS A 112 -8.35 -8.86 1.37
N LEU A 113 -8.11 -9.22 0.10
CA LEU A 113 -7.02 -8.64 -0.70
C LEU A 113 -7.14 -7.12 -0.85
N LEU A 114 -8.37 -6.60 -0.91
CA LEU A 114 -8.67 -5.18 -1.10
C LEU A 114 -8.35 -4.31 0.13
N HIS A 115 -7.90 -4.88 1.26
CA HIS A 115 -7.51 -4.06 2.42
C HIS A 115 -6.33 -3.13 2.12
N ALA A 116 -5.48 -3.46 1.15
CA ALA A 116 -4.37 -2.59 0.76
C ALA A 116 -4.89 -1.32 0.06
N ASP A 117 -5.74 -1.49 -0.96
CA ASP A 117 -6.41 -0.38 -1.64
C ASP A 117 -7.31 0.41 -0.69
N ALA A 118 -8.14 -0.26 0.10
CA ALA A 118 -8.98 0.37 1.11
C ALA A 118 -8.16 1.09 2.19
N GLY A 119 -6.99 0.56 2.57
CA GLY A 119 -6.07 1.20 3.51
C GLY A 119 -5.55 2.54 2.97
N ALA A 120 -5.23 2.61 1.68
CA ALA A 120 -4.84 3.86 1.03
C ALA A 120 -6.00 4.86 0.98
N ILE A 121 -7.22 4.41 0.72
CA ILE A 121 -8.43 5.25 0.78
C ILE A 121 -8.61 5.83 2.20
N VAL A 122 -8.50 5.00 3.24
CA VAL A 122 -8.58 5.46 4.65
C VAL A 122 -7.46 6.46 4.97
N ALA A 123 -6.22 6.18 4.55
CA ALA A 123 -5.10 7.09 4.76
C ALA A 123 -5.35 8.48 4.15
N ARG A 124 -5.93 8.52 2.95
CA ARG A 124 -6.31 9.77 2.28
C ARG A 124 -7.46 10.47 2.98
N ASP A 125 -8.57 9.78 3.20
CA ASP A 125 -9.83 10.41 3.60
C ASP A 125 -9.88 10.74 5.09
N GLU A 126 -9.35 9.86 5.95
CA GLU A 126 -9.40 10.03 7.41
C GLU A 126 -8.19 10.77 7.96
N PHE A 127 -7.03 10.63 7.31
CA PHE A 127 -5.77 11.21 7.77
C PHE A 127 -5.19 12.25 6.81
N GLY A 128 -5.85 12.58 5.70
CA GLY A 128 -5.40 13.65 4.81
C GLY A 128 -4.01 13.39 4.22
N VAL A 129 -3.65 12.13 3.99
CA VAL A 129 -2.41 11.79 3.27
C VAL A 129 -2.60 12.14 1.80
N THR A 130 -1.76 13.03 1.28
CA THR A 130 -1.81 13.51 -0.10
C THR A 130 -0.59 13.10 -0.93
N ASP A 131 0.45 12.56 -0.28
CA ASP A 131 1.65 12.09 -0.96
C ASP A 131 1.33 10.78 -1.70
N SER A 132 1.38 10.82 -3.03
CA SER A 132 1.03 9.69 -3.88
C SER A 132 2.00 8.52 -3.72
N GLU A 133 3.26 8.77 -3.36
CA GLU A 133 4.24 7.72 -3.12
C GLU A 133 3.88 6.91 -1.87
N VAL A 134 3.49 7.60 -0.79
CA VAL A 134 3.00 6.99 0.46
C VAL A 134 1.71 6.19 0.20
N LEU A 135 0.74 6.78 -0.49
CA LEU A 135 -0.53 6.12 -0.81
C LEU A 135 -0.31 4.87 -1.68
N ASN A 136 0.57 4.95 -2.68
CA ASN A 136 0.89 3.80 -3.54
C ASN A 136 1.66 2.72 -2.78
N ALA A 137 2.54 3.09 -1.85
CA ALA A 137 3.24 2.11 -1.00
C ALA A 137 2.24 1.33 -0.12
N ILE A 138 1.23 1.99 0.43
CA ILE A 138 0.13 1.34 1.16
C ILE A 138 -0.68 0.45 0.20
N ARG A 139 -1.07 0.96 -0.97
CA ARG A 139 -1.90 0.26 -1.94
C ARG A 139 -1.29 -1.06 -2.42
N HIS A 140 0.03 -1.08 -2.62
CA HIS A 140 0.72 -2.22 -3.23
C HIS A 140 1.34 -3.19 -2.21
N HIS A 141 1.22 -2.96 -0.90
CA HIS A 141 1.96 -3.74 0.10
C HIS A 141 1.61 -5.24 0.12
N THR A 142 0.40 -5.64 -0.32
CA THR A 142 -0.03 -7.05 -0.31
C THR A 142 0.35 -7.80 -1.58
N LEU A 143 -0.06 -7.29 -2.76
CA LEU A 143 0.10 -7.99 -4.04
C LEU A 143 1.34 -7.53 -4.83
N GLY A 144 1.97 -6.45 -4.38
CA GLY A 144 2.96 -5.72 -5.15
C GLY A 144 2.35 -4.99 -6.36
N SER A 145 3.24 -4.45 -7.18
CA SER A 145 2.95 -3.94 -8.51
C SER A 145 4.24 -3.99 -9.36
N PRO A 146 4.15 -4.26 -10.68
CA PRO A 146 5.31 -4.19 -11.58
C PRO A 146 6.02 -2.83 -11.54
N GLU A 147 5.31 -1.76 -11.20
CA GLU A 147 5.77 -0.37 -11.18
C GLU A 147 6.09 0.14 -9.76
N MET A 148 6.14 -0.72 -8.73
CA MET A 148 6.44 -0.26 -7.36
C MET A 148 7.71 0.61 -7.31
N SER A 149 7.57 1.75 -6.62
CA SER A 149 8.69 2.62 -6.25
C SER A 149 9.56 1.94 -5.19
N LEU A 150 10.75 2.48 -4.93
CA LEU A 150 11.62 1.99 -3.85
C LEU A 150 10.94 2.09 -2.48
N LEU A 151 10.14 3.14 -2.23
CA LEU A 151 9.32 3.23 -1.02
C LEU A 151 8.29 2.10 -0.94
N GLY A 152 7.61 1.78 -2.05
CA GLY A 152 6.69 0.65 -2.12
C GLY A 152 7.39 -0.68 -1.84
N CYS A 153 8.60 -0.88 -2.37
CA CYS A 153 9.43 -2.05 -2.08
C CYS A 153 9.76 -2.14 -0.59
N VAL A 154 10.13 -1.04 0.04
CA VAL A 154 10.41 -0.99 1.49
C VAL A 154 9.19 -1.45 2.30
N VAL A 155 8.00 -0.94 2.02
CA VAL A 155 6.79 -1.31 2.78
C VAL A 155 6.39 -2.78 2.51
N TYR A 156 6.43 -3.22 1.25
CA TYR A 156 6.18 -4.61 0.86
C TYR A 156 7.12 -5.60 1.56
N LEU A 157 8.43 -5.29 1.54
CA LEU A 157 9.43 -6.11 2.21
C LEU A 157 9.29 -6.06 3.73
N ALA A 158 9.03 -4.87 4.30
CA ALA A 158 8.86 -4.73 5.73
C ALA A 158 7.67 -5.55 6.26
N ASP A 159 6.53 -5.56 5.58
CA ASP A 159 5.37 -6.36 5.97
C ASP A 159 5.66 -7.87 5.94
N GLY A 160 6.36 -8.32 4.89
CA GLY A 160 6.71 -9.74 4.71
C GLY A 160 7.84 -10.24 5.60
N LEU A 161 8.73 -9.36 6.07
CA LEU A 161 9.99 -9.73 6.70
C LEU A 161 10.22 -9.13 8.09
N GLU A 162 9.28 -8.39 8.65
CA GLU A 162 9.42 -7.86 10.01
C GLU A 162 9.80 -8.99 11.03
N PRO A 163 10.57 -8.70 12.10
CA PRO A 163 11.17 -9.74 12.96
C PRO A 163 10.16 -10.73 13.60
N GLY A 164 8.92 -10.32 13.82
CA GLY A 164 7.84 -11.15 14.35
C GLY A 164 7.28 -12.19 13.37
N ARG A 165 7.73 -12.20 12.10
CA ARG A 165 7.39 -13.25 11.13
C ARG A 165 8.14 -14.57 11.37
N GLY A 166 9.12 -14.59 12.28
CA GLY A 166 9.91 -15.76 12.65
C GLY A 166 11.39 -15.64 12.28
N ALA A 167 12.19 -16.65 12.63
CA ALA A 167 13.65 -16.66 12.46
C ALA A 167 14.12 -17.91 11.71
N THR A 168 13.44 -18.27 10.62
CA THR A 168 13.90 -19.37 9.75
C THR A 168 15.11 -18.90 8.93
N PRO A 169 16.00 -19.82 8.50
CA PRO A 169 17.14 -19.46 7.65
C PRO A 169 16.74 -18.67 6.40
N GLU A 170 15.63 -19.06 5.74
CA GLU A 170 15.10 -18.34 4.56
C GLU A 170 14.66 -16.91 4.90
N LEU A 171 14.00 -16.70 6.05
CA LEU A 171 13.59 -15.34 6.47
C LEU A 171 14.79 -14.45 6.81
N GLU A 172 15.82 -14.99 7.47
CA GLU A 172 17.03 -14.23 7.77
C GLU A 172 17.80 -13.89 6.48
N GLU A 173 17.94 -14.83 5.54
CA GLU A 173 18.53 -14.57 4.22
C GLU A 173 17.79 -13.43 3.50
N LEU A 174 16.46 -13.46 3.50
CA LEU A 174 15.64 -12.42 2.85
C LEU A 174 15.76 -11.05 3.55
N ARG A 175 15.92 -11.01 4.88
CA ARG A 175 16.19 -9.76 5.61
C ARG A 175 17.57 -9.19 5.30
N ASP A 176 18.58 -10.03 5.22
CA ASP A 176 19.92 -9.58 4.86
C ASP A 176 19.98 -9.12 3.41
N LEU A 177 19.27 -9.80 2.53
CA LEU A 177 19.12 -9.39 1.15
C LEU A 177 18.38 -8.05 1.01
N SER A 178 17.31 -7.82 1.78
CA SER A 178 16.55 -6.56 1.72
C SER A 178 17.37 -5.35 2.20
N ARG A 179 18.35 -5.56 3.07
CA ARG A 179 19.32 -4.53 3.48
C ARG A 179 20.36 -4.22 2.40
N GLN A 180 20.60 -5.13 1.46
CA GLN A 180 21.62 -5.02 0.42
C GLN A 180 21.05 -4.53 -0.91
N ASP A 181 19.93 -5.11 -1.34
CA ASP A 181 19.30 -4.83 -2.64
C ASP A 181 17.77 -5.00 -2.55
N LEU A 182 17.04 -3.87 -2.57
CA LEU A 182 15.58 -3.88 -2.54
C LEU A 182 14.98 -4.61 -3.75
N ILE A 183 15.56 -4.46 -4.94
CA ILE A 183 15.02 -5.05 -6.17
C ILE A 183 15.13 -6.56 -6.12
N GLN A 184 16.32 -7.08 -5.76
CA GLN A 184 16.54 -8.51 -5.62
C GLN A 184 15.67 -9.09 -4.48
N ALA A 185 15.60 -8.40 -3.33
CA ALA A 185 14.79 -8.84 -2.21
C ALA A 185 13.29 -8.89 -2.57
N THR A 186 12.75 -7.88 -3.24
CA THR A 186 11.32 -7.87 -3.62
C THR A 186 10.98 -9.03 -4.54
N TRP A 187 11.85 -9.35 -5.51
CA TRP A 187 11.69 -10.55 -6.32
C TRP A 187 11.71 -11.83 -5.46
N ARG A 188 12.70 -11.98 -4.58
CA ARG A 188 12.85 -13.21 -3.77
C ARG A 188 11.72 -13.40 -2.75
N VAL A 189 11.17 -12.33 -2.19
CA VAL A 189 9.97 -12.36 -1.34
C VAL A 189 8.71 -12.71 -2.14
N ALA A 190 8.57 -12.19 -3.37
CA ALA A 190 7.47 -12.57 -4.24
C ALA A 190 7.55 -14.07 -4.63
N ASP A 191 8.75 -14.59 -4.89
CA ASP A 191 8.97 -16.03 -5.11
C ASP A 191 8.59 -16.88 -3.89
N ALA A 192 8.96 -16.45 -2.68
CA ALA A 192 8.58 -17.14 -1.44
C ALA A 192 7.06 -17.12 -1.23
N SER A 193 6.42 -15.97 -1.48
CA SER A 193 4.96 -15.83 -1.42
C SER A 193 4.25 -16.76 -2.40
N LEU A 194 4.71 -16.85 -3.64
CA LEU A 194 4.15 -17.77 -4.64
C LEU A 194 4.32 -19.23 -4.24
N ARG A 195 5.50 -19.64 -3.74
CA ARG A 195 5.71 -21.00 -3.23
C ARG A 195 4.72 -21.33 -2.12
N HIS A 196 4.55 -20.43 -1.16
CA HIS A 196 3.60 -20.61 -0.06
C HIS A 196 2.16 -20.76 -0.55
N LEU A 197 1.70 -19.89 -1.46
CA LEU A 197 0.34 -19.95 -2.02
C LEU A 197 0.08 -21.25 -2.78
N ILE A 198 1.06 -21.72 -3.57
CA ILE A 198 0.97 -22.99 -4.30
C ILE A 198 0.89 -24.17 -3.31
N GLN A 199 1.77 -24.21 -2.32
CA GLN A 199 1.79 -25.29 -1.31
C GLN A 199 0.51 -25.33 -0.47
N ALA A 200 -0.07 -24.16 -0.18
CA ALA A 200 -1.32 -24.04 0.56
C ALA A 200 -2.58 -24.26 -0.31
N GLY A 201 -2.44 -24.42 -1.63
CA GLY A 201 -3.57 -24.60 -2.54
C GLY A 201 -4.46 -23.36 -2.68
N HIS A 202 -3.90 -22.16 -2.49
CA HIS A 202 -4.62 -20.89 -2.59
C HIS A 202 -4.62 -20.34 -4.03
N LEU A 203 -5.66 -19.57 -4.36
CA LEU A 203 -5.69 -18.78 -5.59
C LEU A 203 -4.54 -17.75 -5.57
N ILE A 204 -3.94 -17.56 -6.74
CA ILE A 204 -2.83 -16.62 -6.92
C ILE A 204 -3.32 -15.46 -7.77
N HIS A 205 -3.36 -14.27 -7.19
CA HIS A 205 -3.69 -13.07 -7.94
C HIS A 205 -2.62 -12.78 -9.02
N PRO A 206 -2.99 -12.54 -10.30
CA PRO A 206 -2.03 -12.29 -11.38
C PRO A 206 -1.01 -11.19 -11.08
N ARG A 207 -1.43 -10.14 -10.37
CA ARG A 207 -0.55 -9.03 -9.92
C ARG A 207 0.69 -9.50 -9.14
N THR A 208 0.58 -10.57 -8.35
CA THR A 208 1.73 -11.14 -7.63
C THR A 208 2.74 -11.74 -8.61
N VAL A 209 2.27 -12.46 -9.64
CA VAL A 209 3.13 -13.04 -10.69
C VAL A 209 3.77 -11.93 -11.54
N GLN A 210 3.00 -10.90 -11.89
CA GLN A 210 3.50 -9.75 -12.64
C GLN A 210 4.58 -9.01 -11.86
N THR A 211 4.35 -8.75 -10.56
CA THR A 211 5.34 -8.15 -9.65
C THR A 211 6.62 -8.99 -9.64
N ARG A 212 6.49 -10.29 -9.40
CA ARG A 212 7.63 -11.22 -9.39
C ARG A 212 8.45 -11.12 -10.68
N ASN A 213 7.79 -11.18 -11.84
CA ASN A 213 8.46 -11.16 -13.13
C ASN A 213 9.15 -9.82 -13.43
N ALA A 214 8.49 -8.71 -13.08
CA ALA A 214 9.05 -7.37 -13.25
C ALA A 214 10.33 -7.18 -12.43
N PHE A 215 10.32 -7.58 -11.15
CA PHE A 215 11.50 -7.43 -10.28
C PHE A 215 12.64 -8.39 -10.65
N LEU A 216 12.35 -9.61 -11.08
CA LEU A 216 13.36 -10.49 -11.68
C LEU A 216 14.01 -9.85 -12.92
N GLN A 217 13.20 -9.28 -13.82
CA GLN A 217 13.70 -8.65 -15.03
C GLN A 217 14.57 -7.43 -14.71
N ARG A 218 14.11 -6.56 -13.79
CA ARG A 218 14.87 -5.41 -13.29
C ARG A 218 16.22 -5.84 -12.74
N PHE A 219 16.25 -6.84 -11.86
CA PHE A 219 17.49 -7.38 -11.30
C PHE A 219 18.45 -7.88 -12.39
N LYS A 220 17.95 -8.68 -13.35
CA LYS A 220 18.76 -9.17 -14.47
C LYS A 220 19.36 -8.02 -15.29
N GLN A 221 18.62 -6.94 -15.51
CA GLN A 221 19.10 -5.76 -16.23
C GLN A 221 20.19 -5.01 -15.46
N THR A 222 20.08 -4.93 -14.13
CA THR A 222 21.11 -4.32 -13.27
C THR A 222 22.43 -5.11 -13.35
N VAL A 223 22.37 -6.43 -13.26
CA VAL A 223 23.55 -7.32 -13.34
C VAL A 223 24.24 -7.27 -14.71
N VAL A 224 23.48 -7.06 -15.79
CA VAL A 224 24.05 -6.95 -17.15
C VAL A 224 24.76 -5.60 -17.37
N LYS A 225 24.32 -4.53 -16.70
CA LYS A 225 24.88 -3.18 -16.84
C LYS A 225 26.14 -2.95 -15.98
N ASP A 226 26.43 -3.82 -15.00
CA ASP A 226 27.65 -3.79 -14.19
C ASP A 226 28.36 -5.17 -14.21
N PRO A 227 29.36 -5.37 -15.09
CA PRO A 227 30.06 -6.64 -15.21
C PRO A 227 30.89 -7.05 -13.98
N ILE A 228 31.18 -6.13 -13.04
CA ILE A 228 31.96 -6.43 -11.83
C ILE A 228 31.08 -7.18 -10.81
N ALA A 229 29.79 -6.85 -10.73
CA ALA A 229 28.80 -7.59 -9.91
C ALA A 229 28.61 -9.06 -10.36
N LYS A 230 28.93 -9.36 -11.63
CA LYS A 230 28.82 -10.69 -12.24
C LYS A 230 29.75 -11.73 -11.60
N ILE A 231 30.89 -11.30 -11.04
CA ILE A 231 31.89 -12.20 -10.42
C ILE A 231 31.46 -12.65 -9.01
N GLN A 232 30.66 -11.85 -8.30
CA GLN A 232 30.15 -12.19 -6.96
C GLN A 232 28.91 -13.12 -7.02
N LEU A 233 28.09 -13.02 -8.07
CA LEU A 233 26.88 -13.85 -8.24
C LEU A 233 27.15 -15.34 -8.53
N VAL A 234 28.26 -15.67 -9.20
CA VAL A 234 28.61 -17.07 -9.53
C VAL A 234 29.00 -17.89 -8.29
N LYS A 235 29.38 -17.23 -7.19
CA LYS A 235 29.77 -17.90 -5.94
C LYS A 235 28.60 -18.17 -4.98
N GLY A 236 27.42 -17.58 -5.21
CA GLY A 236 26.25 -17.71 -4.32
C GLY A 236 25.15 -18.65 -4.83
N ILE A 237 25.33 -19.29 -6.00
CA ILE A 237 24.35 -20.22 -6.60
C ILE A 237 24.80 -21.70 -6.43
N GLN A 238 25.96 -21.95 -5.83
CA GLN A 238 26.39 -23.29 -5.45
C GLN A 238 26.27 -23.50 -3.94
N THR A 239 25.06 -23.87 -3.49
CA THR A 239 24.81 -24.86 -2.42
C THR A 239 23.41 -25.43 -2.62
#